data_AF-A0A368F3X7-F1
#
_entry.id   AF-A0A368F3X7-F1
#
_cell.length_a   1.000
_cell.length_b   1.000
_cell.length_c   1.000
_cell.angle_alpha   90.00
_cell.angle_beta   90.00
_cell.angle_gamma   90.00
#
_symmetry.space_group_name_H-M   'P 1'
#
loop_
_entity.id
_entity.type
_entity.pdbx_description
1 polymer ?
#
loop_
_entity_poly.entity_id
_entity_poly.type
_entity_poly.pdbx_seq_one_letter_code
_entity_poly.pdbx_strand_id
1 'polypeptide(L)'
;MEVAKRICSPIDDDARARISIMAQYLTEPEILFRIPGSCFVPRPEVDVGVVQFVPRIQPLISAPFEVVEKLCRQVFHNRQKYMIKGLKDLFGTVVFHFFSGTIGANKHTPHY
;
A
#
# COMPACT_ATOMS: atom_id res chain seq x y z
N MET A 1 -15.82 -2.65 5.91
CA MET A 1 -14.92 -1.97 6.87
C MET A 1 -13.47 -2.36 6.66
N GLU A 2 -13.15 -3.65 6.46
CA GLU A 2 -11.77 -4.12 6.24
C GLU A 2 -11.04 -3.37 5.10
N VAL A 3 -11.66 -3.28 3.92
CA VAL A 3 -11.04 -2.60 2.75
C VAL A 3 -10.84 -1.10 3.01
N ALA A 4 -11.80 -0.43 3.63
CA ALA A 4 -11.69 0.99 4.01
C ALA A 4 -10.50 1.23 4.95
N LYS A 5 -10.32 0.35 5.95
CA LYS A 5 -9.16 0.37 6.85
C LYS A 5 -7.86 0.18 6.09
N ARG A 6 -7.79 -0.79 5.18
CA ARG A 6 -6.59 -1.00 4.34
C ARG A 6 -6.25 0.24 3.52
N ILE A 7 -7.24 0.85 2.85
CA ILE A 7 -7.02 2.04 2.02
C ILE A 7 -6.40 3.19 2.83
N CYS A 8 -6.87 3.40 4.07
CA CYS A 8 -6.44 4.52 4.92
C CYS A 8 -5.30 4.16 5.90
N SER A 9 -4.78 2.92 5.84
CA SER A 9 -3.76 2.42 6.76
C SER A 9 -2.43 3.17 6.60
N PRO A 10 -1.85 3.74 7.67
CA PRO A 10 -0.59 4.48 7.62
C PRO A 10 0.63 3.55 7.43
N ILE A 11 1.81 4.12 7.23
CA ILE A 11 3.06 3.34 7.20
C ILE A 11 3.21 2.61 8.55
N ASP A 12 3.72 1.37 8.50
CA ASP A 12 3.96 0.51 9.68
C ASP A 12 2.68 0.02 10.40
N ASP A 13 1.57 -0.07 9.67
CA ASP A 13 0.32 -0.65 10.17
C ASP A 13 0.04 -2.02 9.50
N ASP A 14 -0.47 -2.97 10.27
CA ASP A 14 -0.72 -4.36 9.81
C ASP A 14 -1.74 -4.45 8.66
N ALA A 15 -2.67 -3.49 8.57
CA ALA A 15 -3.61 -3.44 7.48
C ALA A 15 -3.01 -2.83 6.20
N ARG A 16 -1.75 -2.38 6.24
CA ARG A 16 -1.09 -1.78 5.08
C ARG A 16 -0.88 -2.81 4.00
N ALA A 17 -1.40 -2.51 2.84
CA ALA A 17 -1.37 -3.38 1.68
C ALA A 17 -1.07 -2.57 0.42
N ARG A 18 -0.95 -3.28 -0.70
CA ARG A 18 -0.81 -2.67 -2.03
C ARG A 18 -1.85 -1.56 -2.26
N ILE A 19 -3.11 -1.81 -1.88
CA ILE A 19 -4.19 -0.83 -2.07
C ILE A 19 -3.99 0.47 -1.28
N SER A 20 -3.34 0.41 -0.11
CA SER A 20 -3.01 1.57 0.70
C SER A 20 -2.10 2.51 -0.08
N ILE A 21 -1.01 1.96 -0.64
CA ILE A 21 -0.05 2.76 -1.40
C ILE A 21 -0.69 3.33 -2.66
N MET A 22 -1.37 2.47 -3.43
CA MET A 22 -1.98 2.88 -4.71
C MET A 22 -3.03 3.98 -4.54
N ALA A 23 -3.78 3.99 -3.43
CA ALA A 23 -4.71 5.07 -3.12
C ALA A 23 -3.98 6.33 -2.63
N GLN A 24 -3.11 6.17 -1.63
CA GLN A 24 -2.52 7.31 -0.90
C GLN A 24 -1.48 8.11 -1.69
N TYR A 25 -0.86 7.52 -2.72
CA TYR A 25 0.15 8.26 -3.50
C TYR A 25 -0.48 9.31 -4.42
N LEU A 26 -1.73 9.10 -4.85
CA LEU A 26 -2.49 10.05 -5.68
C LEU A 26 -3.48 10.88 -4.86
N THR A 27 -3.90 10.38 -3.70
CA THR A 27 -5.00 10.97 -2.93
C THR A 27 -4.69 10.99 -1.42
N GLU A 28 -5.50 11.71 -0.67
CA GLU A 28 -5.58 11.68 0.78
C GLU A 28 -6.89 10.98 1.17
N PRO A 29 -6.89 9.63 1.28
CA PRO A 29 -8.08 8.91 1.64
C PRO A 29 -8.37 9.01 3.14
N GLU A 30 -9.63 9.27 3.48
CA GLU A 30 -10.10 9.37 4.86
C GLU A 30 -11.41 8.59 5.04
N ILE A 31 -11.51 7.82 6.14
CA ILE A 31 -12.77 7.17 6.51
C ILE A 31 -13.64 8.21 7.20
N LEU A 32 -14.75 8.60 6.56
CA LEU A 32 -15.67 9.58 7.13
C LEU A 32 -16.52 8.95 8.24
N PHE A 33 -17.15 7.81 7.94
CA PHE A 33 -18.00 7.09 8.89
C PHE A 33 -18.26 5.65 8.46
N ARG A 34 -18.81 4.87 9.40
CA ARG A 34 -19.22 3.47 9.25
C ARG A 34 -20.74 3.39 9.12
N ILE A 35 -21.22 2.61 8.16
CA ILE A 35 -22.63 2.26 8.02
C ILE A 35 -22.81 0.80 8.48
N PRO A 36 -23.65 0.55 9.51
CA PRO A 36 -23.98 -0.80 9.93
C PRO A 36 -24.58 -1.63 8.79
N GLY A 37 -24.21 -2.91 8.69
CA GLY A 37 -24.78 -3.83 7.69
C GLY A 37 -26.30 -3.96 7.79
N SER A 38 -26.88 -3.75 8.97
CA SER A 38 -28.34 -3.75 9.19
C SER A 38 -29.10 -2.68 8.39
N CYS A 39 -28.41 -1.69 7.83
CA CYS A 39 -29.02 -0.64 7.00
C CYS A 39 -29.27 -1.09 5.54
N PHE A 40 -28.83 -2.29 5.14
CA PHE A 40 -28.92 -2.78 3.77
C PHE A 40 -29.85 -4.00 3.65
N VAL A 41 -30.46 -4.19 2.47
CA VAL A 41 -31.34 -5.32 2.13
C VAL A 41 -30.90 -5.95 0.79
N PRO A 42 -30.57 -7.25 0.74
CA PRO A 42 -30.41 -8.16 1.87
C PRO A 42 -29.23 -7.74 2.76
N ARG A 43 -29.29 -8.12 4.05
CA ARG A 43 -28.28 -7.72 5.03
C ARG A 43 -26.92 -8.37 4.71
N PRO A 44 -25.84 -7.60 4.50
CA PRO A 44 -24.48 -8.13 4.40
C PRO A 44 -23.96 -8.60 5.77
N GLU A 45 -22.99 -9.52 5.73
CA GLU A 45 -22.31 -10.04 6.93
C GLU A 45 -21.36 -9.02 7.57
N VAL A 46 -20.97 -8.00 6.81
CA VAL A 46 -19.95 -7.01 7.21
C VAL A 46 -20.47 -5.60 7.06
N ASP A 47 -19.93 -4.71 7.88
CA ASP A 47 -20.27 -3.30 7.83
C ASP A 47 -19.55 -2.58 6.69
N VAL A 48 -20.14 -1.47 6.25
CA VAL A 48 -19.63 -0.66 5.15
C VAL A 48 -18.90 0.55 5.71
N GLY A 49 -17.76 0.91 5.09
CA GLY A 49 -17.04 2.14 5.42
C GLY A 49 -17.15 3.12 4.27
N VAL A 50 -17.50 4.36 4.56
CA VAL A 50 -17.50 5.46 3.58
C VAL A 50 -16.13 6.10 3.60
N VAL A 51 -15.45 6.10 2.45
CA VAL A 51 -14.11 6.68 2.28
C VAL A 51 -14.21 7.84 1.31
N GLN A 52 -13.72 9.00 1.73
CA GLN A 52 -13.50 10.14 0.85
C GLN A 52 -12.09 10.07 0.28
N PHE A 53 -11.94 10.39 -1.00
CA PHE A 53 -10.65 10.52 -1.66
C PHE A 53 -10.49 11.97 -2.11
N VAL A 54 -9.52 12.67 -1.53
CA VAL A 54 -9.15 14.02 -1.98
C VAL A 54 -7.89 13.89 -2.85
N PRO A 55 -7.93 14.21 -4.16
CA PRO A 55 -6.72 14.17 -4.99
C PRO A 55 -5.65 15.11 -4.47
N ARG A 56 -4.40 14.66 -4.47
CA ARG A 56 -3.26 15.52 -4.13
C ARG A 56 -2.98 16.47 -5.28
N ILE A 57 -2.54 17.69 -4.95
CA ILE A 57 -2.04 18.64 -5.96
C ILE A 57 -0.80 18.06 -6.66
N GLN A 58 0.06 17.38 -5.91
CA GLN A 58 1.22 16.66 -6.43
C GLN A 58 1.24 15.23 -5.87
N PRO A 59 1.48 14.22 -6.71
CA PRO A 59 1.56 12.85 -6.24
C PRO A 59 2.78 12.65 -5.32
N LEU A 60 2.67 11.77 -4.34
CA LEU A 60 3.79 11.44 -3.45
C LEU A 60 4.95 10.76 -4.19
N ILE A 61 4.65 10.14 -5.33
CA ILE A 61 5.61 9.42 -6.16
C ILE A 61 5.56 10.03 -7.57
N SER A 62 6.65 10.67 -7.98
CA SER A 62 6.81 11.25 -9.31
C SER A 62 7.30 10.19 -10.30
N ALA A 63 6.46 9.19 -10.58
CA ALA A 63 6.73 8.13 -11.56
C ALA A 63 5.44 7.73 -12.29
N PRO A 64 5.54 7.12 -13.50
CA PRO A 64 4.37 6.58 -14.19
C PRO A 64 3.64 5.53 -13.34
N PHE A 65 2.30 5.49 -13.45
CA PHE A 65 1.43 4.60 -12.68
C PHE A 65 1.89 3.13 -12.75
N GLU A 66 2.26 2.68 -13.93
CA GLU A 66 2.63 1.30 -14.28
C GLU A 66 3.91 0.87 -13.58
N VAL A 67 4.83 1.82 -13.38
CA VAL A 67 6.07 1.58 -12.63
C VAL A 67 5.74 1.40 -11.15
N VAL A 68 4.92 2.29 -10.59
CA VAL A 68 4.48 2.23 -9.18
C VAL A 68 3.68 0.96 -8.92
N GLU A 69 2.74 0.63 -9.80
CA GLU A 69 1.89 -0.55 -9.69
C GLU A 69 2.72 -1.84 -9.77
N LYS A 70 3.63 -1.94 -10.75
CA LYS A 70 4.51 -3.12 -10.91
C LYS A 70 5.39 -3.30 -9.68
N LEU A 71 5.97 -2.22 -9.17
CA LEU A 71 6.79 -2.24 -7.95
C LEU A 71 5.97 -2.70 -6.74
N CYS A 72 4.83 -2.05 -6.48
CA CYS A 72 3.98 -2.38 -5.34
C CYS A 72 3.45 -3.82 -5.44
N ARG A 73 3.12 -4.30 -6.64
CA ARG A 73 2.70 -5.68 -6.85
C ARG A 73 3.80 -6.67 -6.44
N GLN A 74 5.05 -6.44 -6.83
CA GLN A 74 6.16 -7.35 -6.47
C GLN A 74 6.47 -7.32 -4.97
N VAL A 75 6.51 -6.13 -4.37
CA VAL A 75 6.82 -5.97 -2.94
C VAL A 75 5.75 -6.63 -2.06
N PHE A 76 4.46 -6.40 -2.34
CA PHE A 76 3.37 -6.92 -1.51
C PHE A 76 2.99 -8.37 -1.82
N HIS A 77 3.42 -8.95 -2.94
CA HIS A 77 3.24 -10.37 -3.21
C HIS A 77 4.03 -11.25 -2.22
N ASN A 78 5.20 -10.78 -1.79
CA ASN A 78 6.09 -11.49 -0.87
C ASN A 78 6.19 -10.77 0.48
N ARG A 79 5.07 -10.33 1.08
CA ARG A 79 5.05 -9.50 2.30
C ARG A 79 5.80 -10.08 3.52
N GLN A 80 5.97 -11.40 3.60
CA GLN A 80 6.69 -12.09 4.68
C GLN A 80 8.18 -12.30 4.39
N LYS A 81 8.67 -11.83 3.23
CA LYS A 81 10.09 -11.91 2.85
C LYS A 81 10.69 -10.51 2.86
N TYR A 82 11.99 -10.44 3.13
CA TYR A 82 12.76 -9.21 2.99
C TYR A 82 12.52 -8.55 1.62
N MET A 83 12.18 -7.26 1.61
CA MET A 83 11.91 -6.48 0.39
C MET A 83 13.00 -6.62 -0.67
N ILE A 84 14.25 -6.76 -0.22
CA ILE A 84 15.43 -7.01 -1.05
C ILE A 84 15.24 -8.19 -2.00
N LYS A 85 14.54 -9.26 -1.59
CA LYS A 85 14.27 -10.41 -2.45
C LYS A 85 13.34 -10.04 -3.60
N GLY A 86 12.23 -9.35 -3.31
CA GLY A 86 11.28 -8.91 -4.34
C GLY A 86 11.88 -7.89 -5.32
N LEU A 87 12.80 -7.03 -4.85
CA LEU A 87 13.48 -6.06 -5.70
C LEU A 87 14.53 -6.70 -6.62
N LYS A 88 15.24 -7.75 -6.16
CA LYS A 88 16.17 -8.52 -7.00
C LYS A 88 15.47 -9.16 -8.19
N ASP A 89 14.28 -9.70 -7.97
CA ASP A 89 13.47 -10.32 -9.04
C ASP A 89 12.99 -9.27 -10.06
N LEU A 90 12.77 -8.02 -9.63
CA LEU A 90 12.26 -6.94 -10.48
C LEU A 90 13.34 -6.26 -11.33
N PHE A 91 14.53 -6.03 -10.78
CA PHE A 91 15.60 -5.24 -11.43
C PHE A 91 16.79 -6.08 -11.93
N GLY A 92 16.84 -7.37 -11.61
CA GLY A 92 18.01 -8.22 -11.86
C GLY A 92 19.20 -7.84 -10.97
N THR A 93 20.12 -8.79 -10.78
CA THR A 93 21.25 -8.66 -9.83
C THR A 93 22.14 -7.43 -10.08
N VAL A 94 22.26 -6.98 -11.33
CA VAL A 94 23.19 -5.92 -11.77
C VAL A 94 22.76 -4.53 -11.31
N VAL A 95 21.46 -4.21 -11.40
CA VAL A 95 20.92 -2.90 -10.98
C VAL A 95 20.86 -2.79 -9.45
N PHE A 96 20.68 -3.91 -8.76
CA PHE A 96 20.60 -3.95 -7.29
C PHE A 96 21.91 -3.49 -6.61
N HIS A 97 23.06 -3.80 -7.21
CA HIS A 97 24.37 -3.37 -6.70
C HIS A 97 24.56 -1.84 -6.83
N PHE A 98 23.99 -1.23 -7.87
CA PHE A 98 24.03 0.22 -8.07
C PHE A 98 23.17 0.96 -7.04
N PHE A 99 21.96 0.44 -6.74
CA PHE A 99 21.08 1.04 -5.72
C PHE A 99 21.54 0.78 -4.28
N SER A 100 22.19 -0.36 -4.00
CA SER A 100 22.72 -0.65 -2.66
C SER A 100 23.85 0.29 -2.24
N GLY A 101 24.50 0.96 -3.20
CA GLY A 101 25.49 2.02 -2.93
C GLY A 101 24.85 3.37 -2.56
N THR A 102 23.61 3.62 -2.98
CA THR A 102 22.92 4.92 -2.81
C THR A 102 21.91 4.90 -1.68
N ILE A 103 21.29 3.75 -1.41
CA ILE A 103 20.30 3.57 -0.34
C ILE A 103 21.03 2.94 0.84
N GLY A 104 21.55 3.78 1.73
CA GLY A 104 22.13 3.35 3.00
C GLY A 104 21.21 2.34 3.69
N ALA A 105 21.76 1.20 4.05
CA ALA A 105 21.06 0.02 4.54
C ALA A 105 20.18 0.34 5.78
N ASN A 106 18.92 0.71 5.57
CA ASN A 106 17.96 0.78 6.66
C ASN A 106 17.35 -0.62 6.86
N LYS A 107 17.87 -1.30 7.87
CA LYS A 107 17.41 -2.59 8.35
C LYS A 107 16.06 -2.39 9.03
N HIS A 108 14.97 -2.45 8.27
CA HIS A 108 13.66 -2.55 8.88
C HIS A 108 13.45 -4.01 9.29
N THR A 109 13.67 -4.28 10.58
CA THR A 109 13.38 -5.55 11.25
C THR A 109 11.88 -5.70 11.40
N PRO A 110 11.24 -6.77 10.89
CA PRO A 110 9.88 -7.08 11.26
C PRO A 110 9.90 -7.52 12.73
N HIS A 111 9.33 -6.70 13.61
CA HIS A 111 9.00 -7.14 14.96
C HIS A 111 7.73 -7.99 14.88
N TYR A 112 7.80 -9.17 15.49
CA TYR A 112 6.70 -10.10 15.71
C TYR A 112 5.67 -9.54 16.68
#